data_AF-A0A6I5I675-F1
#
_entry.id   AF-A0A6I5I675-F1
#
_cell.length_a   1.000
_cell.length_b   1.000
_cell.length_c   1.000
_cell.angle_alpha   90.00
_cell.angle_beta   90.00
_cell.angle_gamma   90.00
#
_symmetry.space_group_name_H-M   'P 1'
#
loop_
_entity.id
_entity.type
_entity.pdbx_description
1 polymer ?
#
loop_
_entity_poly.entity_id
_entity_poly.type
_entity_poly.pdbx_seq_one_letter_code
_entity_poly.pdbx_strand_id
1 'polypeptide(L)'
;MSDLLHDALPGHEVNLVFARGLSLSALASGLRELNREPLAEGEADGWVWAVHDMVNDELEDWENVDYRRVCPQGAEVVVFVTEPCSAKAHGPSFDYLRDGAYTLSFSFEDLCSRVGENPDYMSAELLAANLIGPDSECTRWETEEGHDCYEDHDFDREVRIAGVIAKCFGLPSAPLAPAVTAR
;
A
#
# COMPACT_ATOMS: atom_id res chain seq x y z
N MET A 1 7.98 -8.84 11.75
CA MET A 1 6.76 -8.03 11.55
C MET A 1 6.07 -8.66 10.36
N SER A 2 4.81 -9.04 10.47
CA SER A 2 4.05 -9.55 9.31
C SER A 2 3.94 -8.41 8.30
N ASP A 3 4.49 -8.61 7.11
CA ASP A 3 4.71 -7.56 6.12
C ASP A 3 3.38 -7.11 5.51
N LEU A 4 3.14 -5.80 5.47
CA LEU A 4 2.02 -5.18 4.76
C LEU A 4 2.08 -5.41 3.23
N LEU A 5 3.18 -6.02 2.75
CA LEU A 5 3.56 -6.10 1.35
C LEU A 5 3.71 -7.54 0.85
N HIS A 6 4.08 -8.49 1.72
CA HIS A 6 4.46 -9.85 1.33
C HIS A 6 3.75 -10.89 2.18
N ASP A 7 3.21 -11.93 1.54
CA ASP A 7 2.53 -13.08 2.17
C ASP A 7 1.41 -12.73 3.15
N ALA A 8 0.78 -11.55 3.02
CA ALA A 8 -0.39 -11.18 3.83
C ALA A 8 -1.51 -12.24 3.70
N LEU A 9 -1.66 -12.82 2.51
CA LEU A 9 -2.46 -14.01 2.22
C LEU A 9 -1.68 -14.92 1.24
N PRO A 10 -1.10 -16.05 1.71
CA PRO A 10 -0.32 -16.94 0.85
C PRO A 10 -1.10 -17.42 -0.37
N GLY A 11 -0.52 -17.28 -1.56
CA GLY A 11 -1.11 -17.73 -2.84
C GLY A 11 -2.00 -16.70 -3.54
N HIS A 12 -2.10 -15.47 -3.01
CA HIS A 12 -2.88 -14.38 -3.60
C HIS A 12 -1.98 -13.18 -3.93
N GLU A 13 -2.23 -12.54 -5.07
CA GLU A 13 -1.72 -11.19 -5.39
C GLU A 13 -2.77 -10.19 -4.92
N VAL A 14 -2.50 -9.44 -3.84
CA VAL A 14 -3.55 -8.71 -3.12
C VAL A 14 -3.34 -7.20 -3.10
N ASN A 15 -4.43 -6.47 -2.92
CA ASN A 15 -4.37 -5.09 -2.47
C ASN A 15 -4.92 -5.01 -1.04
N LEU A 16 -4.27 -4.19 -0.23
CA LEU A 16 -4.69 -3.89 1.13
C LEU A 16 -5.24 -2.47 1.18
N VAL A 17 -6.50 -2.35 1.56
CA VAL A 17 -7.23 -1.08 1.60
C VAL A 17 -7.57 -0.74 3.05
N PHE A 18 -7.17 0.44 3.49
CA PHE A 18 -7.59 1.05 4.74
C PHE A 18 -8.50 2.22 4.44
N ALA A 19 -9.58 2.38 5.21
CA ALA A 19 -10.46 3.53 5.13
C ALA A 19 -10.79 4.12 6.50
N ARG A 20 -10.91 5.44 6.56
CA ARG A 20 -11.41 6.20 7.70
C ARG A 20 -12.60 7.05 7.24
N GLY A 21 -13.60 7.21 8.10
CA GLY A 21 -14.86 7.86 7.74
C GLY A 21 -15.87 6.94 7.04
N LEU A 22 -15.57 5.64 6.95
CA LEU A 22 -16.47 4.60 6.46
C LEU A 22 -16.71 3.53 7.52
N SER A 23 -17.86 2.85 7.45
CA SER A 23 -18.06 1.59 8.17
C SER A 23 -17.44 0.43 7.40
N LEU A 24 -17.10 -0.66 8.10
CA LEU A 24 -16.58 -1.88 7.47
C LEU A 24 -17.50 -2.40 6.37
N SER A 25 -18.82 -2.41 6.63
CA SER A 25 -19.82 -2.82 5.64
C SER A 25 -19.83 -1.94 4.39
N ALA A 26 -19.61 -0.64 4.53
CA ALA A 26 -19.60 0.29 3.40
C ALA A 26 -18.36 0.08 2.53
N LEU A 27 -17.18 -0.12 3.15
CA LEU A 27 -15.96 -0.49 2.43
C LEU A 27 -16.15 -1.80 1.68
N ALA A 28 -16.61 -2.85 2.37
CA ALA A 28 -16.81 -4.17 1.79
C ALA A 28 -17.83 -4.18 0.64
N SER A 29 -18.95 -3.47 0.78
CA SER A 29 -19.93 -3.32 -0.30
C SER A 29 -19.36 -2.54 -1.49
N GLY A 30 -18.63 -1.45 -1.24
CA GLY A 30 -18.01 -0.65 -2.29
C GLY A 30 -16.98 -1.43 -3.10
N LEU A 31 -16.14 -2.25 -2.44
CA LEU A 31 -15.19 -3.12 -3.13
C LEU A 31 -15.90 -4.16 -4.01
N ARG A 32 -17.01 -4.75 -3.55
CA ARG A 32 -17.82 -5.66 -4.37
C ARG A 32 -18.42 -4.98 -5.60
N GLU A 33 -18.83 -3.72 -5.49
CA GLU A 33 -19.28 -2.92 -6.66
C GLU A 33 -18.16 -2.60 -7.65
N LEU A 34 -16.90 -2.79 -7.24
CA LEU A 34 -15.70 -2.75 -8.07
C LEU A 34 -15.22 -4.15 -8.47
N ASN A 35 -16.04 -5.19 -8.31
CA ASN A 35 -15.71 -6.57 -8.58
C ASN A 35 -14.49 -7.08 -7.77
N ARG A 36 -14.28 -6.54 -6.58
CA ARG A 36 -13.22 -6.96 -5.65
C ARG A 36 -13.86 -7.55 -4.40
N GLU A 37 -13.89 -8.89 -4.29
CA GLU A 37 -14.41 -9.56 -3.10
C GLU A 37 -13.40 -9.45 -1.96
N PRO A 38 -13.79 -8.95 -0.77
CA PRO A 38 -12.92 -8.97 0.39
C PRO A 38 -12.59 -10.41 0.83
N LEU A 39 -11.30 -10.75 0.84
CA LEU A 39 -10.76 -12.02 1.35
C LEU A 39 -10.64 -12.01 2.87
N ALA A 40 -10.34 -10.84 3.44
CA ALA A 40 -10.28 -10.58 4.86
C ALA A 40 -10.64 -9.12 5.12
N GLU A 41 -11.25 -8.84 6.27
CA GLU A 41 -11.67 -7.48 6.63
C GLU A 41 -11.72 -7.30 8.16
N GLY A 42 -11.60 -6.06 8.64
CA GLY A 42 -11.65 -5.77 10.08
C GLY A 42 -11.57 -4.28 10.42
N GLU A 43 -11.53 -3.98 11.71
CA GLU A 43 -11.44 -2.61 12.24
C GLU A 43 -10.37 -2.53 13.32
N ALA A 44 -9.49 -1.52 13.26
CA ALA A 44 -8.47 -1.25 14.25
C ALA A 44 -7.98 0.20 14.16
N ASP A 45 -7.64 0.80 15.31
CA ASP A 45 -7.05 2.15 15.39
C ASP A 45 -7.82 3.25 14.64
N GLY A 46 -9.15 3.13 14.57
CA GLY A 46 -10.03 4.07 13.88
C GLY A 46 -10.05 3.92 12.35
N TRP A 47 -9.42 2.87 11.83
CA TRP A 47 -9.46 2.44 10.45
C TRP A 47 -10.31 1.18 10.30
N VAL A 48 -11.08 1.12 9.22
CA VAL A 48 -11.60 -0.13 8.69
C VAL A 48 -10.67 -0.60 7.58
N TRP A 49 -10.48 -1.90 7.42
CA TRP A 49 -9.58 -2.43 6.41
C TRP A 49 -10.17 -3.65 5.73
N ALA A 50 -9.75 -3.86 4.48
CA ALA A 50 -10.08 -5.03 3.69
C ALA A 50 -8.90 -5.42 2.80
N VAL A 51 -8.73 -6.71 2.59
CA VAL A 51 -7.79 -7.30 1.64
C VAL A 51 -8.59 -7.92 0.51
N HIS A 52 -8.23 -7.68 -0.73
CA HIS A 52 -8.87 -8.30 -1.90
C HIS A 52 -7.82 -8.69 -2.95
N ASP A 53 -8.15 -9.63 -3.84
CA ASP A 53 -7.30 -9.93 -4.99
C ASP A 53 -7.14 -8.70 -5.88
N MET A 54 -5.93 -8.46 -6.37
CA MET A 54 -5.61 -7.33 -7.24
C MET A 54 -6.48 -7.34 -8.50
N VAL A 55 -6.60 -8.53 -9.09
CA VAL A 55 -7.35 -8.82 -10.31
C VAL A 55 -8.48 -9.79 -10.00
N ASN A 56 -9.51 -9.78 -10.83
CA ASN A 56 -10.60 -10.76 -10.74
C ASN A 56 -10.58 -11.68 -11.97
N ASP A 57 -9.86 -12.80 -11.84
CA ASP A 57 -9.69 -13.80 -12.89
C ASP A 57 -11.03 -14.38 -13.37
N GLU A 58 -11.99 -14.60 -12.46
CA GLU A 58 -13.29 -15.18 -12.78
C GLU A 58 -14.11 -14.29 -13.72
N LEU A 59 -13.92 -12.98 -13.63
CA LEU A 59 -14.59 -11.99 -14.45
C LEU A 59 -13.68 -11.45 -15.58
N GLU A 60 -12.47 -11.98 -15.71
CA GLU A 60 -11.44 -11.48 -16.63
C GLU A 60 -11.19 -9.96 -16.47
N ASP A 61 -11.29 -9.45 -15.24
CA ASP A 61 -11.08 -8.04 -14.91
C ASP A 61 -9.64 -7.82 -14.43
N TRP A 62 -8.80 -7.43 -15.40
CA TRP A 62 -7.37 -7.15 -15.24
C TRP A 62 -7.06 -5.67 -15.07
N GLU A 63 -8.09 -4.82 -15.01
CA GLU A 63 -7.96 -3.37 -14.97
C GLU A 63 -7.62 -2.88 -13.55
N ASN A 64 -6.98 -1.72 -13.48
CA ASN A 64 -6.70 -1.06 -12.20
C ASN A 64 -8.00 -0.65 -11.51
N VAL A 65 -8.02 -0.78 -10.18
CA VAL A 65 -9.18 -0.46 -9.36
C VAL A 65 -9.31 1.06 -9.20
N ASP A 66 -10.48 1.62 -9.55
CA ASP A 66 -10.78 3.03 -9.30
C ASP A 66 -11.27 3.26 -7.86
N TYR A 67 -10.32 3.42 -6.93
CA TYR A 67 -10.62 3.61 -5.51
C TYR A 67 -11.35 4.93 -5.18
N ARG A 68 -11.46 5.88 -6.12
CA ARG A 68 -12.30 7.08 -5.89
C ARG A 68 -13.76 6.71 -5.65
N ARG A 69 -14.21 5.58 -6.21
CA ARG A 69 -15.57 5.06 -6.04
C ARG A 69 -15.83 4.51 -4.63
N VAL A 70 -14.79 4.23 -3.85
CA VAL A 70 -14.89 3.81 -2.44
C VAL A 70 -14.36 4.87 -1.47
N CYS A 71 -14.17 6.11 -1.93
CA CYS A 71 -13.73 7.24 -1.12
C CYS A 71 -14.75 8.39 -1.25
N PRO A 72 -15.91 8.35 -0.56
CA PRO A 72 -16.85 9.46 -0.62
C PRO A 72 -16.31 10.70 0.11
N GLN A 73 -16.99 11.84 -0.06
CA GLN A 73 -16.71 13.05 0.69
C GLN A 73 -16.74 12.80 2.20
N GLY A 74 -15.71 13.25 2.92
CA GLY A 74 -15.50 13.02 4.35
C GLY A 74 -14.72 11.74 4.69
N ALA A 75 -14.36 10.93 3.69
CA ALA A 75 -13.57 9.71 3.88
C ALA A 75 -12.11 9.90 3.45
N GLU A 76 -11.25 9.06 4.01
CA GLU A 76 -9.85 8.89 3.64
C GLU A 76 -9.63 7.41 3.31
N VAL A 77 -8.90 7.13 2.23
CA VAL A 77 -8.56 5.77 1.80
C VAL A 77 -7.07 5.68 1.54
N VAL A 78 -6.43 4.67 2.11
CA VAL A 78 -5.02 4.33 1.89
C VAL A 78 -4.97 2.93 1.29
N VAL A 79 -4.24 2.77 0.18
CA VAL A 79 -4.10 1.50 -0.52
C VAL A 79 -2.63 1.14 -0.66
N PHE A 80 -2.30 -0.09 -0.27
CA PHE A 80 -1.10 -0.77 -0.72
C PHE A 80 -1.47 -1.68 -1.88
N VAL A 81 -0.95 -1.39 -3.06
CA VAL A 81 -1.06 -2.25 -4.23
C VAL A 81 0.17 -3.14 -4.22
N THR A 82 -0.02 -4.43 -3.93
CA THR A 82 1.11 -5.37 -3.80
C THR A 82 1.23 -6.16 -5.10
N GLU A 83 2.13 -5.77 -6.01
CA GLU A 83 2.41 -6.54 -7.24
C GLU A 83 3.63 -7.45 -7.04
N PRO A 84 3.44 -8.74 -6.69
CA PRO A 84 4.40 -9.77 -7.04
C PRO A 84 3.92 -10.58 -8.25
N CYS A 85 3.34 -9.93 -9.27
CA CYS A 85 3.12 -10.59 -10.57
C CYS A 85 4.41 -10.58 -11.39
N SER A 86 5.12 -11.71 -11.38
CA SER A 86 6.38 -11.90 -12.13
C SER A 86 6.32 -11.55 -13.63
N ALA A 87 5.12 -11.48 -14.23
CA ALA A 87 4.94 -11.18 -15.65
C ALA A 87 4.99 -9.68 -15.98
N LYS A 88 4.70 -8.78 -15.02
CA LYS A 88 4.66 -7.32 -15.25
C LYS A 88 5.90 -6.58 -14.74
N ALA A 89 6.69 -7.20 -13.86
CA ALA A 89 7.99 -6.68 -13.38
C ALA A 89 7.93 -5.25 -12.82
N HIS A 90 6.81 -4.86 -12.21
CA HIS A 90 6.67 -3.61 -11.48
C HIS A 90 6.54 -3.92 -9.98
N GLY A 91 7.28 -3.17 -9.17
CA GLY A 91 7.20 -3.26 -7.71
C GLY A 91 5.89 -2.70 -7.12
N PRO A 92 5.68 -2.85 -5.79
CA PRO A 92 4.50 -2.34 -5.10
C PRO A 92 4.28 -0.84 -5.32
N SER A 93 3.02 -0.41 -5.17
CA SER A 93 2.68 1.02 -5.19
C SER A 93 1.72 1.40 -4.07
N PHE A 94 1.59 2.70 -3.87
CA PHE A 94 0.76 3.27 -2.82
C PHE A 94 -0.15 4.36 -3.39
N ASP A 95 -1.41 4.32 -2.96
CA ASP A 95 -2.38 5.37 -3.21
C ASP A 95 -2.94 5.91 -1.90
N TYR A 96 -3.08 7.23 -1.83
CA TYR A 96 -3.81 7.94 -0.80
C TYR A 96 -4.87 8.84 -1.43
N LEU A 97 -6.11 8.61 -1.03
CA LEU A 97 -7.27 9.36 -1.44
C LEU A 97 -7.92 10.04 -0.25
N ARG A 98 -8.45 11.23 -0.50
CA ARG A 98 -9.24 11.99 0.47
C ARG A 98 -10.37 12.69 -0.27
N ASP A 99 -11.57 12.62 0.30
CA ASP A 99 -12.76 13.28 -0.25
C ASP A 99 -13.06 12.91 -1.72
N GLY A 100 -12.69 11.69 -2.15
CA GLY A 100 -12.90 11.19 -3.51
C GLY A 100 -11.84 11.58 -4.54
N ALA A 101 -10.76 12.22 -4.11
CA ALA A 101 -9.66 12.62 -4.98
C ALA A 101 -8.34 11.93 -4.60
N TYR A 102 -7.52 11.60 -5.60
CA TYR A 102 -6.15 11.14 -5.40
C TYR A 102 -5.31 12.28 -4.85
N THR A 103 -4.95 12.19 -3.57
CA THR A 103 -4.10 13.17 -2.91
C THR A 103 -2.62 12.88 -3.19
N LEU A 104 -2.22 11.61 -3.09
CA LEU A 104 -0.84 11.17 -3.32
C LEU A 104 -0.83 9.75 -3.90
N SER A 105 -0.01 9.50 -4.92
CA SER A 105 0.24 8.19 -5.48
C SER A 105 1.69 8.06 -5.94
N PHE A 106 2.32 6.91 -5.71
CA PHE A 106 3.67 6.59 -6.21
C PHE A 106 3.99 5.09 -6.23
N SER A 107 4.89 4.71 -7.13
CA SER A 107 5.55 3.39 -7.12
C SER A 107 6.65 3.37 -6.08
N PHE A 108 6.85 2.23 -5.42
CA PHE A 108 7.97 2.05 -4.50
C PHE A 108 9.30 2.11 -5.25
N GLU A 109 9.33 1.76 -6.53
CA GLU A 109 10.52 1.83 -7.40
C GLU A 109 11.00 3.27 -7.63
N ASP A 110 10.06 4.22 -7.69
CA ASP A 110 10.37 5.63 -7.93
C ASP A 110 9.55 6.54 -7.00
N LEU A 111 10.12 6.76 -5.81
CA LEU A 111 9.56 7.67 -4.82
C LEU A 111 9.62 9.12 -5.25
N CYS A 112 10.36 9.50 -6.30
CA CYS A 112 10.49 10.89 -6.75
C CYS A 112 9.39 11.28 -7.74
N SER A 113 8.81 10.31 -8.44
CA SER A 113 7.70 10.52 -9.40
C SER A 113 6.32 10.44 -8.74
N ARG A 114 6.12 11.16 -7.63
CA ARG A 114 4.82 11.24 -6.92
C ARG A 114 3.82 12.09 -7.68
N VAL A 115 2.55 11.65 -7.72
CA VAL A 115 1.44 12.35 -8.38
C VAL A 115 0.24 12.52 -7.44
N GLY A 116 -0.73 13.34 -7.83
CA GLY A 116 -1.96 13.63 -7.06
C GLY A 116 -2.16 15.11 -6.79
N GLU A 117 -3.19 15.46 -6.02
CA GLU A 117 -3.48 16.85 -5.63
C GLU A 117 -2.44 17.45 -4.68
N ASN A 118 -1.78 16.62 -3.88
CA ASN A 118 -0.69 17.00 -3.00
C ASN A 118 0.44 15.95 -3.02
N PRO A 119 1.27 15.94 -4.07
CA PRO A 119 2.34 14.95 -4.24
C PRO A 119 3.45 15.07 -3.18
N ASP A 120 3.48 16.15 -2.41
CA ASP A 120 4.46 16.38 -1.34
C ASP A 120 3.93 16.04 0.06
N TYR A 121 2.73 15.46 0.16
CA TYR A 121 2.08 15.15 1.44
C TYR A 121 2.97 14.37 2.42
N MET A 122 3.82 13.48 1.91
CA MET A 122 4.74 12.65 2.72
C MET A 122 6.22 13.03 2.58
N SER A 123 6.55 14.15 1.93
CA SER A 123 7.96 14.47 1.63
C SER A 123 8.81 14.59 2.89
N ALA A 124 8.26 15.14 3.98
CA ALA A 124 8.99 15.28 5.25
C ALA A 124 9.30 13.93 5.90
N GLU A 125 8.33 13.01 5.89
CA GLU A 125 8.46 11.66 6.44
C GLU A 125 9.43 10.81 5.63
N LEU A 126 9.35 10.88 4.30
CA LEU A 126 10.26 10.18 3.39
C LEU A 126 11.70 10.70 3.51
N LEU A 127 11.88 12.02 3.63
CA LEU A 127 13.20 12.64 3.90
C LEU A 127 13.75 12.20 5.26
N ALA A 128 12.92 12.25 6.32
CA ALA A 128 13.34 11.85 7.66
C ALA A 128 13.73 10.37 7.76
N ALA A 129 13.17 9.53 6.90
CA ALA A 129 13.51 8.12 6.78
C ALA A 129 14.71 7.83 5.87
N ASN A 130 15.34 8.87 5.31
CA ASN A 130 16.40 8.77 4.30
C ASN A 130 16.01 7.89 3.11
N LEU A 131 14.76 8.00 2.65
CA LEU A 131 14.23 7.30 1.48
C LEU A 131 14.26 8.16 0.20
N ILE A 132 14.36 9.48 0.38
CA ILE A 132 14.54 10.47 -0.69
C ILE A 132 15.56 11.52 -0.25
N GLY A 133 16.09 12.29 -1.20
CA GLY A 133 17.03 13.40 -0.95
C GLY A 133 18.47 13.07 -1.38
N PRO A 134 19.38 14.05 -1.29
CA PRO A 134 20.76 13.87 -1.76
C PRO A 134 21.55 12.81 -0.98
N ASP A 135 21.14 12.53 0.27
CA ASP A 135 21.82 11.58 1.15
C ASP A 135 21.17 10.18 1.15
N SER A 136 20.13 9.96 0.33
CA SER A 136 19.43 8.67 0.27
C SER A 136 20.09 7.66 -0.67
N GLU A 137 20.96 8.11 -1.59
CA GLU A 137 21.71 7.23 -2.48
C GLU A 137 22.86 6.54 -1.73
N CYS A 138 23.00 5.23 -1.91
CA CYS A 138 24.19 4.54 -1.44
C CYS A 138 25.38 4.90 -2.35
N THR A 139 26.41 5.50 -1.77
CA THR A 139 27.68 5.83 -2.45
C THR A 139 28.80 4.86 -2.09
N ARG A 140 28.52 3.81 -1.29
CA ARG A 140 29.57 2.87 -0.84
C ARG A 140 30.20 2.09 -1.97
N TRP A 141 29.48 1.88 -3.08
CA TRP A 141 30.03 1.27 -4.29
C TRP A 141 31.21 2.07 -4.89
N GLU A 142 31.32 3.37 -4.58
CA GLU A 142 32.43 4.21 -5.03
C GLU A 142 33.74 3.91 -4.27
N THR A 143 33.63 3.39 -3.04
CA THR A 143 34.78 3.25 -2.13
C THR A 143 35.04 1.82 -1.66
N GLU A 144 34.07 0.91 -1.80
CA GLU A 144 34.11 -0.46 -1.28
C GLU A 144 34.02 -1.48 -2.43
N GLU A 145 35.12 -2.17 -2.69
CA GLU A 145 35.20 -3.20 -3.73
C GLU A 145 34.37 -4.43 -3.30
N GLY A 146 33.28 -4.70 -4.04
CA GLY A 146 32.35 -5.80 -3.77
C GLY A 146 31.06 -5.39 -3.04
N HIS A 147 30.80 -4.09 -2.81
CA HIS A 147 29.51 -3.63 -2.32
C HIS A 147 28.42 -3.77 -3.39
N ASP A 148 27.42 -4.59 -3.11
CA ASP A 148 26.22 -4.71 -3.93
C ASP A 148 25.06 -4.00 -3.21
N CYS A 149 24.67 -2.83 -3.74
CA CYS A 149 23.55 -2.06 -3.21
C CYS A 149 22.26 -2.87 -3.13
N TYR A 150 22.07 -3.83 -4.04
CA TYR A 150 20.89 -4.66 -4.08
C TYR A 150 20.84 -5.63 -2.89
N GLU A 151 21.93 -6.35 -2.62
CA GLU A 151 22.03 -7.30 -1.51
C GLU A 151 22.08 -6.59 -0.14
N ASP A 152 22.72 -5.42 -0.06
CA ASP A 152 22.98 -4.73 1.20
C ASP A 152 21.89 -3.72 1.62
N HIS A 153 21.11 -3.18 0.69
CA HIS A 153 20.18 -2.07 0.95
C HIS A 153 18.78 -2.22 0.34
N ASP A 154 18.62 -2.93 -0.78
CA ASP A 154 17.32 -2.99 -1.44
C ASP A 154 16.38 -4.01 -0.79
N PHE A 155 16.90 -5.03 -0.11
CA PHE A 155 16.09 -6.11 0.48
C PHE A 155 15.09 -5.64 1.55
N ASP A 156 15.36 -4.53 2.24
CA ASP A 156 14.47 -3.95 3.25
C ASP A 156 13.81 -2.63 2.83
N ARG A 157 14.11 -2.13 1.62
CA ARG A 157 13.67 -0.80 1.18
C ARG A 157 12.15 -0.70 1.13
N GLU A 158 11.47 -1.70 0.57
CA GLU A 158 10.01 -1.74 0.52
C GLU A 158 9.39 -1.78 1.93
N VAL A 159 9.94 -2.60 2.82
CA VAL A 159 9.51 -2.69 4.23
C VAL A 159 9.67 -1.34 4.94
N ARG A 160 10.77 -0.62 4.68
CA ARG A 160 10.99 0.73 5.20
C ARG A 160 9.97 1.72 4.64
N ILE A 161 9.68 1.68 3.35
CA ILE A 161 8.65 2.53 2.72
C ILE A 161 7.28 2.26 3.37
N ALA A 162 6.86 1.01 3.46
CA ALA A 162 5.59 0.63 4.09
C ALA A 162 5.54 1.03 5.58
N GLY A 163 6.66 0.92 6.30
CA GLY A 163 6.77 1.38 7.68
C GLY A 163 6.59 2.89 7.82
N VAL A 164 7.14 3.68 6.90
CA VAL A 164 6.96 5.14 6.87
C VAL A 164 5.52 5.52 6.56
N ILE A 165 4.89 4.85 5.59
CA ILE A 165 3.47 5.02 5.27
C ILE A 165 2.61 4.70 6.49
N ALA A 166 2.77 3.51 7.08
CA ALA A 166 2.00 3.08 8.25
C ALA A 166 2.14 4.08 9.41
N LYS A 167 3.34 4.60 9.65
CA LYS A 167 3.59 5.62 10.69
C LYS A 167 2.95 6.97 10.35
N CYS A 168 3.02 7.41 9.09
CA CYS A 168 2.45 8.69 8.64
C CYS A 168 0.93 8.73 8.85
N PHE A 169 0.25 7.63 8.55
CA PHE A 169 -1.22 7.54 8.66
C PHE A 169 -1.72 6.94 9.99
N GLY A 170 -0.83 6.41 10.82
CA GLY A 170 -1.20 5.68 12.04
C GLY A 170 -2.01 4.42 11.72
N LEU A 171 -1.58 3.66 10.70
CA LEU A 171 -2.26 2.44 10.27
C LEU A 171 -2.06 1.31 11.29
N PRO A 172 -3.05 0.43 11.49
CA PRO A 172 -2.92 -0.70 12.38
C PRO A 172 -1.86 -1.69 11.88
N SER A 173 -1.09 -2.26 12.80
CA SER A 173 -0.05 -3.24 12.50
C SER A 173 -0.64 -4.65 12.27
N ALA A 174 -0.12 -5.38 11.29
CA ALA A 174 -0.44 -6.77 11.06
C ALA A 174 -0.01 -7.71 12.23
N PRO A 175 -0.59 -8.92 12.38
CA PRO A 175 -1.42 -9.62 11.40
C PRO A 175 -2.83 -9.03 11.36
N LEU A 176 -3.22 -8.64 10.15
CA LEU A 176 -4.61 -8.37 9.78
C LEU A 176 -5.33 -9.73 9.72
N ALA A 177 -5.45 -10.39 10.87
CA ALA A 177 -6.14 -11.66 10.96
C ALA A 177 -7.65 -11.39 10.86
N PRO A 178 -8.41 -12.19 10.10
CA PRO A 178 -9.87 -12.15 10.21
C PRO A 178 -10.20 -12.37 11.68
N ALA A 179 -10.95 -11.44 12.28
CA ALA A 179 -11.44 -11.64 13.63
C ALA A 179 -12.21 -12.96 13.63
N VAL A 180 -11.65 -14.00 14.23
CA VAL A 180 -12.37 -15.24 14.51
C VAL A 180 -13.48 -14.82 15.46
N THR A 181 -14.67 -14.58 14.93
CA THR A 181 -15.86 -14.45 15.75
C THR A 181 -16.01 -15.78 16.48
N ALA A 182 -15.62 -15.80 17.74
CA ALA A 182 -15.91 -16.91 18.64
C ALA A 182 -17.43 -17.14 18.60
N ARG A 183 -17.83 -18.30 18.09
CA ARG A 183 -19.18 -18.85 18.28
C ARG A 183 -19.23 -19.59 19.62
#